data_AF-A0A933NKF1-F1
#
_entry.id   AF-A0A933NKF1-F1
#
_cell.length_a   1.000
_cell.length_b   1.000
_cell.length_c   1.000
_cell.angle_alpha   90.00
_cell.angle_beta   90.00
_cell.angle_gamma   90.00
#
_symmetry.space_group_name_H-M   'P 1'
#
loop_
_entity.id
_entity.type
_entity.pdbx_description
1 polymer ?
#
loop_
_entity_poly.entity_id
_entity_poly.type
_entity_poly.pdbx_seq_one_letter_code
_entity_poly.pdbx_strand_id
1 'polypeptide(L)'
;MRTTVTLDADVARKLRELTHRRRTSFEAVLNETIPRGLDAQERSDAVEPFSVEPHHGGFRPGLDVGKLDQLLDQLDTDEFLLEARRGR
;
A
#
# COMPACT_ATOMS: atom_id res chain seq x y z
N MET A 1 -19.43 -28.46 16.80
CA MET A 1 -19.33 -29.90 16.45
C MET A 1 -18.03 -30.45 17.02
N ARG A 2 -17.97 -31.70 17.49
CA ARG A 2 -16.73 -32.34 17.94
C ARG A 2 -16.16 -33.16 16.78
N THR A 3 -14.95 -32.81 16.35
CA THR A 3 -14.26 -33.49 15.24
C THR A 3 -12.84 -33.82 15.68
N THR A 4 -12.35 -34.99 15.26
CA THR A 4 -10.93 -35.34 15.38
C THR A 4 -10.28 -35.14 14.02
N VAL A 5 -9.23 -34.32 13.97
CA VAL A 5 -8.51 -34.00 12.75
C VAL A 5 -7.04 -34.41 12.91
N THR A 6 -6.47 -35.00 11.87
CA THR A 6 -5.03 -35.27 11.81
C THR A 6 -4.32 -34.03 11.26
N LEU A 7 -3.25 -33.59 11.93
CA LEU A 7 -2.49 -32.42 11.56
C LEU A 7 -1.04 -32.79 11.28
N ASP A 8 -0.43 -32.15 10.29
CA ASP A 8 1.01 -32.24 10.08
C ASP A 8 1.78 -31.73 11.30
N ALA A 9 2.96 -32.30 11.54
CA ALA A 9 3.75 -32.02 12.72
C ALA A 9 4.14 -30.52 12.83
N ASP A 10 4.38 -29.87 11.69
CA ASP A 10 4.74 -28.45 11.66
C ASP A 10 3.52 -27.54 11.96
N VAL A 11 2.34 -27.87 11.44
CA VAL A 11 1.08 -27.17 11.73
C VAL A 11 0.72 -27.31 13.21
N ALA A 12 0.80 -28.53 13.75
CA ALA A 12 0.55 -28.78 15.17
C ALA A 12 1.51 -27.98 16.07
N ARG A 13 2.79 -27.88 15.70
CA ARG A 13 3.78 -27.07 16.41
C ARG A 13 3.43 -25.57 16.36
N LYS A 14 3.13 -25.03 15.18
CA LYS A 14 2.76 -23.61 15.00
C LYS A 14 1.51 -23.23 15.81
N LEU A 15 0.50 -24.11 15.83
CA LEU A 15 -0.70 -23.91 16.63
C LEU A 15 -0.38 -23.93 18.13
N ARG A 16 0.48 -24.84 18.60
CA ARG A 16 0.92 -24.85 20.01
C ARG A 16 1.68 -23.57 20.38
N GLU A 17 2.57 -23.09 19.54
CA GLU A 17 3.26 -21.80 19.76
C GLU A 17 2.26 -20.64 19.83
N LEU A 18 1.23 -20.63 18.97
CA LEU A 18 0.15 -19.63 19.01
C LEU A 18 -0.67 -19.71 20.29
N THR A 19 -1.01 -20.91 20.77
CA THR A 19 -1.72 -21.07 22.06
C THR A 19 -0.92 -20.49 23.22
N HIS A 20 0.39 -20.73 23.26
CA HIS A 20 1.24 -20.20 24.31
C HIS A 20 1.33 -18.67 24.25
N ARG A 21 1.49 -18.10 23.05
CA ARG A 21 1.54 -16.64 22.86
C ARG A 21 0.23 -15.95 23.24
N ARG A 22 -0.92 -16.55 22.89
CA ARG A 22 -2.25 -15.98 23.13
C ARG A 22 -2.83 -16.32 24.51
N ARG A 23 -2.24 -17.29 25.21
CA ARG A 23 -2.74 -17.85 26.48
C ARG A 23 -4.19 -18.35 26.38
N THR A 24 -4.52 -18.98 25.26
CA THR A 24 -5.85 -19.56 24.98
C THR A 24 -5.76 -21.06 24.70
N SER A 25 -6.90 -21.76 24.72
CA SER A 25 -6.94 -23.20 24.47
C SER A 25 -6.61 -23.55 23.01
N PHE A 26 -6.11 -24.77 22.80
CA PHE A 26 -5.81 -25.29 21.46
C PHE A 26 -7.03 -25.31 20.55
N GLU A 27 -8.19 -25.69 21.08
CA GLU A 27 -9.46 -25.67 20.34
C GLU A 27 -9.83 -24.25 19.90
N ALA A 28 -9.69 -23.26 20.78
CA ALA A 28 -9.99 -21.87 20.43
C ALA A 28 -9.07 -21.40 19.30
N VAL A 29 -7.76 -21.61 19.42
CA VAL A 29 -6.80 -21.23 18.37
C VAL A 29 -7.08 -21.95 17.05
N LEU A 30 -7.38 -23.25 17.08
CA LEU A 30 -7.69 -24.02 15.87
C LEU A 30 -8.94 -23.48 15.16
N ASN A 31 -10.04 -23.29 15.89
CA ASN A 31 -11.29 -22.78 15.35
C ASN A 31 -11.20 -21.33 14.87
N GLU A 32 -10.30 -20.53 15.45
CA GLU A 32 -10.03 -19.15 15.03
C GLU A 32 -9.13 -19.09 13.78
N THR A 33 -8.27 -20.09 13.59
CA THR A 33 -7.27 -20.12 12.51
C THR A 33 -7.85 -20.67 11.21
N ILE A 34 -8.70 -21.70 11.28
CA ILE A 34 -9.27 -22.35 10.09
C ILE A 34 -10.06 -21.35 9.20
N PRO A 35 -11.05 -20.59 9.69
CA PRO A 35 -11.81 -19.66 8.86
C PRO A 35 -10.92 -18.61 8.21
N ARG A 36 -9.93 -18.08 8.94
CA ARG A 36 -8.99 -17.11 8.37
C ARG A 36 -8.11 -17.69 7.27
N GLY A 37 -7.75 -18.97 7.38
CA GLY A 37 -7.05 -19.68 6.31
C GLY A 37 -7.92 -19.84 5.07
N LEU A 38 -9.20 -20.17 5.25
CA LEU A 38 -10.16 -20.28 4.15
C LEU A 38 -10.40 -18.92 3.48
N ASP A 39 -10.66 -17.87 4.25
CA ASP A 39 -10.83 -16.51 3.73
C ASP A 39 -9.57 -16.00 3.01
N ALA A 40 -8.38 -16.34 3.50
CA ALA A 40 -7.13 -15.92 2.88
C ALA A 40 -6.95 -16.56 1.50
N GLN A 41 -7.38 -17.82 1.34
CA GLN A 41 -7.38 -18.52 0.06
C GLN A 41 -8.38 -17.90 -0.92
N GLU A 42 -9.59 -17.57 -0.47
CA GLU A 42 -10.59 -16.89 -1.30
C GLU A 42 -10.11 -15.50 -1.75
N ARG A 43 -9.43 -14.75 -0.87
CA ARG A 43 -8.87 -13.45 -1.23
C ARG A 43 -7.68 -13.55 -2.19
N SER A 44 -6.85 -14.60 -2.10
CA SER A 44 -5.75 -14.76 -3.07
C SER A 44 -6.26 -15.01 -4.49
N ASP A 45 -7.42 -15.64 -4.63
CA ASP A 45 -8.04 -15.87 -5.93
C ASP A 45 -8.76 -14.61 -6.47
N ALA A 46 -9.01 -13.62 -5.62
CA ALA A 46 -9.78 -12.41 -5.92
C ALA A 46 -8.93 -11.12 -6.01
N VAL A 47 -7.59 -11.21 -6.11
CA VAL A 47 -6.77 -10.01 -6.29
C VAL A 47 -6.84 -9.56 -7.75
N GLU A 48 -7.77 -8.66 -8.05
CA GLU A 48 -7.76 -7.89 -9.29
C GLU A 48 -6.38 -7.22 -9.44
N PRO A 49 -5.70 -7.32 -10.61
CA PRO A 49 -4.42 -6.67 -10.81
C PRO A 49 -4.50 -5.17 -10.50
N PHE A 50 -3.50 -4.65 -9.79
CA PHE A 50 -3.39 -3.21 -9.59
C PHE A 50 -3.29 -2.51 -10.94
N SER A 51 -4.30 -1.70 -11.27
CA SER A 51 -4.36 -0.91 -12.50
C SER A 51 -4.22 0.57 -12.17
N VAL A 52 -3.34 1.26 -12.89
CA VAL A 52 -3.22 2.73 -12.81
C VAL A 52 -4.04 3.32 -13.93
N GLU A 53 -5.09 4.07 -13.58
CA GLU A 53 -5.81 4.89 -14.55
C GLU A 53 -5.07 6.23 -14.75
N PRO A 54 -4.48 6.47 -15.94
CA PRO A 54 -3.78 7.71 -16.20
C PRO A 54 -4.78 8.87 -16.30
N HIS A 55 -4.52 9.93 -15.54
CA HIS A 55 -5.27 11.18 -15.61
C HIS A 55 -4.68 12.07 -16.72
N HIS A 56 -5.53 12.57 -17.63
CA HIS A 56 -5.12 13.56 -18.62
C HIS A 56 -5.03 14.95 -17.97
N GLY A 57 -3.83 15.35 -17.56
CA GLY A 57 -3.56 16.63 -16.91
C GLY A 57 -3.37 17.85 -17.81
N GLY A 58 -3.41 17.68 -19.14
CA GLY A 58 -3.30 18.80 -20.09
C GLY A 58 -1.94 19.51 -20.11
N PHE A 59 -0.91 18.95 -19.46
CA PHE A 59 0.41 19.56 -19.36
C PHE A 59 1.18 19.52 -20.68
N ARG A 60 1.94 20.58 -20.94
CA ARG A 60 2.84 20.63 -22.09
C ARG A 60 4.11 19.82 -21.82
N PRO A 61 4.64 19.11 -22.83
CA PRO A 61 5.89 18.38 -22.68
C PRO A 61 7.05 19.33 -22.33
N GLY A 62 7.93 18.88 -21.45
CA GLY A 62 9.07 19.68 -20.96
C GLY A 62 8.77 20.59 -19.77
N LEU A 63 7.53 20.65 -19.28
CA LEU A 63 7.18 21.32 -18.04
C LEU A 63 7.18 20.33 -16.87
N ASP A 64 7.94 20.66 -15.83
CA ASP A 64 7.88 19.97 -14.54
C ASP A 64 6.78 20.62 -13.69
N VAL A 65 5.63 19.94 -13.59
CA VAL A 65 4.47 20.42 -12.83
C VAL A 65 4.79 20.60 -11.34
N GLY A 66 5.76 19.84 -10.81
CA GLY A 66 6.20 19.96 -9.42
C GLY A 66 7.06 21.20 -9.14
N LYS A 67 7.39 22.00 -10.17
CA LYS A 67 8.29 23.16 -10.08
C LYS A 67 7.73 24.43 -10.70
N LEU A 68 6.40 24.54 -10.80
CA LEU A 68 5.76 25.74 -11.35
C LEU A 68 6.13 27.01 -10.55
N ASP A 69 6.32 26.91 -9.24
CA ASP A 69 6.75 28.04 -8.40
C ASP A 69 8.12 28.58 -8.82
N GLN A 70 9.06 27.70 -9.17
CA GLN A 70 10.39 28.12 -9.64
C GLN A 70 10.33 28.84 -10.98
N LEU A 71 9.38 28.47 -11.84
CA LEU A 71 9.16 29.17 -13.10
C LEU A 71 8.62 30.59 -12.86
N LEU A 72 7.74 30.77 -11.87
CA LEU A 72 7.26 32.09 -11.48
C LEU A 72 8.41 32.96 -10.95
N ASP A 73 9.23 32.43 -10.05
CA ASP A 73 10.40 33.14 -9.50
C ASP A 73 11.37 33.60 -10.60
N GLN A 74 11.58 32.76 -11.62
CA GLN A 74 12.41 33.10 -12.77
C GLN A 74 11.81 34.25 -13.60
N LEU A 75 10.51 34.21 -13.87
CA LEU A 75 9.82 35.26 -14.62
C LEU A 75 9.87 36.61 -13.89
N ASP A 76 9.63 36.61 -12.58
CA ASP A 76 9.73 37.81 -11.75
C ASP A 76 11.15 38.40 -11.75
N THR A 77 12.16 37.53 -11.68
CA THR A 77 13.57 37.93 -11.76
C THR A 77 13.91 38.55 -13.12
N ASP A 78 13.45 37.94 -14.21
CA ASP A 78 13.68 38.43 -15.56
C ASP A 78 13.00 39.79 -15.80
N GLU A 79 11.78 39.97 -15.30
CA GLU A 79 11.06 41.24 -15.35
C GLU A 79 11.82 42.36 -14.61
N PHE A 80 12.27 42.08 -13.38
CA PHE A 80 13.07 43.02 -12.59
C PHE A 80 14.35 43.44 -13.33
N LEU A 81 15.05 42.49 -13.97
CA LEU A 81 16.26 42.78 -14.74
C LEU A 81 15.98 43.63 -15.99
N LEU A 82 14.82 43.43 -16.64
CA LEU A 82 14.41 44.24 -17.80
C LEU A 82 14.07 45.67 -17.39
N GLU A 83 13.36 45.86 -16.28
CA GLU A 83 13.06 47.21 -15.75
C GLU A 83 14.32 47.96 -15.34
N ALA A 84 15.25 47.30 -14.65
CA ALA A 84 16.54 47.86 -14.26
C ALA A 84 17.41 48.27 -15.46
N ARG A 85 17.21 47.66 -16.63
CA ARG A 85 17.86 48.06 -17.90
C ARG A 85 17.17 49.23 -18.59
N ARG A 86 15.85 49.41 -18.42
CA ARG A 86 15.07 50.51 -19.01
C ARG A 86 15.20 51.83 -18.26
N GLY A 87 15.47 51.78 -16.94
CA GLY A 87 15.66 52.96 -16.10
C GLY A 87 17.07 53.57 -16.14
N ARG A 88 17.89 53.24 -17.14
CA ARG A 88 19.28 53.70 -17.28
C ARG A 88 19.52 54.41 -18.60
#